data_AF-A0A943GB15-F1
#
_entry.id   AF-A0A943GB15-F1
#
_cell.length_a   1.000
_cell.length_b   1.000
_cell.length_c   1.000
_cell.angle_alpha   90.00
_cell.angle_beta   90.00
_cell.angle_gamma   90.00
#
_symmetry.space_group_name_H-M   'P 1'
#
loop_
_entity.id
_entity.type
_entity.pdbx_description
1 polymer ?
#
loop_
_entity_poly.entity_id
_entity_poly.type
_entity_poly.pdbx_seq_one_letter_code
_entity_poly.pdbx_strand_id
1 'polypeptide(L)'
;MKIFVSAGEVSGDLHLSYLVKNILEIDSSVKFYGAAGDLSRAAGVEIVQDIKELAVMGFVEGLKKYSFLKKRAKEYLNFIKENKIDKVILVDYGGFNLAFLKFLKSEVPEVEVYFYIPPKLWVWGEKRINTLKLADHILVIFPWEVEFYKKHGIKAVYYGNPFSEKYHLIENRGDKILLLPGSRKQEIQSLMPVMLEVVKARPDKTFVLKLHSAKPFEWVENDLLKYPNLVIETNKTLEEIVKECETAIAASGTVTLELALMGIPAIVLYKTSAVNAFIARHILKIGLVSLPNLTLNKEVYPELLQEKCTSRDVLFYLNVLKSKEDKINKDIKEIREKLSGENVVKNYGKYILKGQN
;
A
#
# COMPACT_ATOMS: atom_id res chain seq x y z
N MET A 1 15.31 -16.17 -18.53
CA MET A 1 15.02 -14.72 -18.44
C MET A 1 15.41 -14.22 -17.05
N LYS A 2 16.03 -13.05 -16.94
CA LYS A 2 16.38 -12.41 -15.68
C LYS A 2 15.62 -11.10 -15.54
N ILE A 3 14.96 -10.91 -14.42
CA ILE A 3 14.12 -9.74 -14.15
C ILE A 3 14.64 -9.03 -12.91
N PHE A 4 14.86 -7.73 -13.02
CA PHE A 4 15.14 -6.89 -11.87
C PHE A 4 13.86 -6.25 -11.34
N VAL A 5 13.67 -6.23 -10.02
CA VAL A 5 12.45 -5.71 -9.37
C VAL A 5 12.79 -4.61 -8.38
N SER A 6 11.91 -3.61 -8.26
CA SER A 6 12.09 -2.51 -7.31
C SER A 6 10.78 -2.17 -6.62
N ALA A 7 10.63 -2.67 -5.39
CA ALA A 7 9.62 -2.25 -4.42
C ALA A 7 10.32 -1.49 -3.28
N GLY A 8 9.71 -0.42 -2.78
CA GLY A 8 10.32 0.41 -1.72
C GLY A 8 9.63 0.33 -0.35
N GLU A 9 8.50 -0.36 -0.27
CA GLU A 9 7.63 -0.39 0.91
C GLU A 9 6.97 -1.76 1.07
N VAL A 10 6.47 -2.05 2.29
CA VAL A 10 5.85 -3.34 2.64
C VAL A 10 4.65 -3.67 1.74
N SER A 11 3.82 -2.68 1.38
CA SER A 11 2.69 -2.90 0.46
C SER A 11 3.15 -3.23 -0.97
N GLY A 12 4.22 -2.59 -1.44
CA GLY A 12 4.82 -2.90 -2.73
C GLY A 12 5.45 -4.29 -2.74
N ASP A 13 6.14 -4.66 -1.67
CA ASP A 13 6.71 -6.01 -1.48
C ASP A 13 5.63 -7.10 -1.46
N LEU A 14 4.49 -6.82 -0.83
CA LEU A 14 3.34 -7.71 -0.84
C LEU A 14 2.82 -7.94 -2.27
N HIS A 15 2.56 -6.87 -3.03
CA HIS A 15 2.11 -7.00 -4.42
C HIS A 15 3.13 -7.70 -5.32
N LEU A 16 4.41 -7.39 -5.13
CA LEU A 16 5.51 -8.00 -5.86
C LEU A 16 5.62 -9.50 -5.57
N SER A 17 5.50 -9.91 -4.30
CA SER A 17 5.58 -11.32 -3.90
C SER A 17 4.54 -12.20 -4.61
N TYR A 18 3.31 -11.70 -4.78
CA TYR A 18 2.27 -12.42 -5.51
C TYR A 18 2.56 -12.53 -6.99
N LEU A 19 3.04 -11.44 -7.59
CA LEU A 19 3.39 -11.41 -8.99
C LEU A 19 4.56 -12.37 -9.29
N VAL A 20 5.61 -12.35 -8.46
CA VAL A 20 6.77 -13.24 -8.58
C VAL A 20 6.35 -14.70 -8.44
N LYS A 21 5.59 -15.03 -7.40
CA LYS A 21 5.09 -16.40 -7.19
C LYS A 21 4.30 -16.90 -8.41
N ASN A 22 3.37 -16.11 -8.93
CA ASN A 22 2.59 -16.47 -10.11
C ASN A 22 3.46 -16.62 -11.36
N ILE A 23 4.44 -15.74 -11.57
CA ILE A 23 5.35 -15.86 -12.73
C ILE A 23 6.17 -17.15 -12.63
N LEU A 24 6.69 -17.49 -11.46
CA LEU A 24 7.47 -18.72 -11.25
C LEU A 24 6.61 -19.99 -11.35
N GLU A 25 5.32 -19.92 -11.02
CA GLU A 25 4.36 -21.00 -11.28
C GLU A 25 4.11 -21.22 -12.79
N ILE A 26 4.24 -20.17 -13.62
CA ILE A 26 4.09 -20.25 -15.07
C ILE A 26 5.41 -20.69 -15.74
N ASP A 27 6.53 -20.13 -15.31
CA ASP A 27 7.87 -20.40 -15.82
C ASP A 27 8.91 -20.33 -14.69
N SER A 28 9.31 -21.50 -14.20
CA SER A 28 10.29 -21.63 -13.11
C SER A 28 11.73 -21.33 -13.53
N SER A 29 12.00 -21.07 -14.82
CA SER A 29 13.34 -20.73 -15.31
C SER A 29 13.67 -19.23 -15.15
N VAL A 30 12.67 -18.41 -14.84
CA VAL A 30 12.83 -16.97 -14.59
C VAL A 30 13.59 -16.76 -13.28
N LYS A 31 14.56 -15.83 -13.30
CA LYS A 31 15.30 -15.43 -12.10
C LYS A 31 14.98 -13.98 -11.74
N PHE A 32 14.64 -13.74 -10.48
CA PHE A 32 14.32 -12.42 -9.96
C PHE A 32 15.42 -11.89 -9.05
N TYR A 33 15.80 -10.64 -9.25
CA TYR A 33 16.79 -9.92 -8.45
C TYR A 33 16.24 -8.54 -8.09
N GLY A 34 16.61 -7.97 -6.95
CA GLY A 34 16.50 -6.51 -6.81
C GLY A 34 16.15 -6.02 -5.42
N ALA A 35 15.48 -4.86 -5.40
CA ALA A 35 15.11 -4.17 -4.18
C ALA A 35 13.73 -4.60 -3.71
N ALA A 36 13.68 -5.34 -2.60
CA ALA A 36 12.45 -5.97 -2.12
C ALA A 36 12.59 -6.39 -0.63
N GLY A 37 11.48 -6.84 -0.03
CA GLY A 37 11.42 -7.24 1.37
C GLY A 37 11.33 -8.75 1.56
N ASP A 38 10.96 -9.14 2.78
CA ASP A 38 10.90 -10.55 3.19
C ASP A 38 9.87 -11.36 2.39
N LEU A 39 8.75 -10.75 1.98
CA LEU A 39 7.69 -11.47 1.26
C LEU A 39 8.16 -11.87 -0.13
N SER A 40 8.81 -10.95 -0.84
CA SER A 40 9.39 -11.26 -2.15
C SER A 40 10.59 -12.19 -2.05
N ARG A 41 11.41 -12.08 -0.99
CA ARG A 41 12.48 -13.04 -0.72
C ARG A 41 11.91 -14.46 -0.60
N ALA A 42 10.85 -14.63 0.20
CA ALA A 42 10.17 -15.91 0.36
C ALA A 42 9.51 -16.40 -0.94
N ALA A 43 9.10 -15.48 -1.83
CA ALA A 43 8.56 -15.81 -3.15
C ALA A 43 9.63 -16.19 -4.19
N GLY A 44 10.92 -16.04 -3.89
CA GLY A 44 12.02 -16.42 -4.79
C GLY A 44 12.82 -15.26 -5.40
N VAL A 45 12.70 -14.04 -4.87
CA VAL A 45 13.55 -12.91 -5.27
C VAL A 45 14.89 -12.95 -4.53
N GLU A 46 15.99 -12.90 -5.28
CA GLU A 46 17.32 -12.66 -4.74
C GLU A 46 17.48 -11.17 -4.37
N ILE A 47 17.62 -10.89 -3.08
CA ILE A 47 17.58 -9.52 -2.56
C ILE A 47 18.93 -8.84 -2.75
N VAL A 48 18.97 -7.84 -3.64
CA VAL A 48 20.10 -6.94 -3.86
C VAL A 48 20.07 -5.78 -2.86
N GLN A 49 18.88 -5.35 -2.45
CA GLN A 49 18.69 -4.30 -1.45
C GLN A 49 17.43 -4.58 -0.62
N ASP A 50 17.57 -4.71 0.69
CA ASP A 50 16.41 -4.88 1.58
C ASP A 50 15.69 -3.53 1.79
N ILE A 51 14.37 -3.51 1.67
CA ILE A 51 13.55 -2.31 1.87
C ILE A 51 13.58 -1.79 3.32
N LYS A 52 13.90 -2.63 4.31
CA LYS A 52 14.05 -2.20 5.70
C LYS A 52 15.22 -1.23 5.86
N GLU A 53 16.29 -1.43 5.12
CA GLU A 53 17.43 -0.50 5.11
C GLU A 53 17.04 0.86 4.50
N LEU A 54 16.16 0.86 3.50
CA LEU A 54 15.58 2.08 2.92
C LEU A 54 14.65 2.79 3.92
N ALA A 55 13.85 2.04 4.69
CA ALA A 55 12.91 2.57 5.67
C ALA A 55 13.60 3.16 6.91
N VAL A 56 14.70 2.55 7.37
CA VAL A 56 15.48 3.00 8.55
C VAL A 56 16.08 4.40 8.35
N MET A 57 16.41 4.76 7.10
CA MET A 57 16.99 6.07 6.78
C MET A 57 15.96 7.15 6.45
N GLY A 58 14.65 6.84 6.52
CA GLY A 58 13.55 7.71 6.11
C GLY A 58 13.43 9.06 6.83
N PHE A 59 14.25 9.33 7.84
CA PHE A 59 14.15 10.52 8.70
C PHE A 59 15.32 11.49 8.67
N VAL A 60 16.40 11.21 7.93
CA VAL A 60 17.51 12.19 7.86
C VAL A 60 17.36 13.01 6.58
N GLU A 61 16.93 14.27 6.76
CA GLU A 61 17.16 15.46 5.91
C GLU A 61 17.03 15.28 4.38
N GLY A 62 16.04 15.94 3.77
CA GLY A 62 15.69 15.84 2.34
C GLY A 62 16.82 15.99 1.32
N LEU A 63 17.96 16.60 1.69
CA LEU A 63 19.14 16.73 0.82
C LEU A 63 20.04 15.48 0.81
N LYS A 64 20.19 14.78 1.94
CA LYS A 64 20.92 13.48 1.99
C LYS A 64 20.16 12.38 1.26
N LYS A 65 18.83 12.52 1.15
CA LYS A 65 17.98 11.58 0.40
C LYS A 65 18.29 11.58 -1.09
N TYR A 66 18.53 12.74 -1.71
CA TYR A 66 18.77 12.76 -3.16
C TYR A 66 20.07 12.06 -3.57
N SER A 67 21.18 12.33 -2.87
CA SER A 67 22.47 11.68 -3.16
C SER A 67 22.41 10.18 -2.89
N PHE A 68 21.74 9.76 -1.83
CA PHE A 68 21.50 8.35 -1.52
C PHE A 68 20.67 7.65 -2.60
N LEU A 69 19.52 8.22 -2.98
CA LEU A 69 18.67 7.66 -4.03
C LEU A 69 19.42 7.57 -5.36
N LYS A 70 20.24 8.57 -5.70
CA LYS A 70 21.09 8.53 -6.89
C LYS A 70 22.15 7.43 -6.79
N LYS A 71 22.77 7.24 -5.62
CA LYS A 71 23.74 6.16 -5.38
C LYS A 71 23.09 4.79 -5.56
N ARG A 72 21.94 4.54 -4.93
CA ARG A 72 21.17 3.29 -5.07
C ARG A 72 20.76 3.04 -6.53
N ALA A 73 20.25 4.07 -7.21
CA ALA A 73 19.91 3.99 -8.64
C ALA A 73 21.13 3.57 -9.50
N LYS A 74 22.32 4.07 -9.19
CA LYS A 74 23.57 3.68 -9.87
C LYS A 74 23.98 2.24 -9.56
N GLU A 75 23.85 1.80 -8.31
CA GLU A 75 24.12 0.41 -7.93
C GLU A 75 23.18 -0.56 -8.65
N TYR A 76 21.88 -0.23 -8.73
CA TYR A 76 20.90 -1.05 -9.46
C TYR A 76 21.21 -1.08 -10.96
N LEU A 77 21.59 0.07 -11.53
CA LEU A 77 21.97 0.15 -12.92
C LEU A 77 23.20 -0.70 -13.24
N ASN A 78 24.24 -0.64 -12.41
CA ASN A 78 25.43 -1.46 -12.56
C ASN A 78 25.08 -2.94 -12.48
N PHE A 79 24.27 -3.32 -11.48
CA PHE A 79 23.79 -4.70 -11.35
C PHE A 79 23.03 -5.16 -12.61
N ILE A 80 22.13 -4.32 -13.14
CA ILE A 80 21.36 -4.58 -14.36
C ILE A 80 22.28 -4.83 -15.56
N LYS A 81 23.30 -3.99 -15.74
CA LYS A 81 24.29 -4.10 -16.82
C LYS A 81 25.15 -5.37 -16.66
N GLU A 82 25.73 -5.59 -15.49
CA GLU A 82 26.64 -6.71 -15.20
C GLU A 82 25.93 -8.08 -15.30
N ASN A 83 24.68 -8.15 -14.84
CA ASN A 83 23.93 -9.40 -14.83
C ASN A 83 23.13 -9.65 -16.11
N LYS A 84 23.15 -8.70 -17.07
CA LYS A 84 22.38 -8.75 -18.32
C LYS A 84 20.90 -9.00 -18.04
N ILE A 85 20.30 -8.11 -17.25
CA ILE A 85 18.87 -8.16 -16.93
C ILE A 85 18.07 -7.88 -18.20
N ASP A 86 17.05 -8.71 -18.47
CA ASP A 86 16.19 -8.59 -19.66
C ASP A 86 15.07 -7.56 -19.45
N LYS A 87 14.48 -7.58 -18.24
CA LYS A 87 13.30 -6.77 -17.89
C LYS A 87 13.43 -6.15 -16.51
N VAL A 88 12.83 -4.98 -16.33
CA VAL A 88 12.73 -4.32 -15.02
C VAL A 88 11.27 -4.13 -14.64
N ILE A 89 10.88 -4.56 -13.44
CA ILE A 89 9.55 -4.32 -12.87
C ILE A 89 9.67 -3.30 -11.73
N LEU A 90 9.12 -2.11 -11.94
CA LEU A 90 9.01 -1.07 -10.93
C LEU A 90 7.65 -1.20 -10.24
N VAL A 91 7.64 -1.45 -8.94
CA VAL A 91 6.40 -1.67 -8.16
C VAL A 91 6.17 -0.51 -7.21
N ASP A 92 5.13 0.28 -7.46
CA ASP A 92 4.78 1.46 -6.65
C ASP A 92 6.00 2.38 -6.42
N TYR A 93 6.15 2.95 -5.22
CA TYR A 93 7.30 3.73 -4.76
C TYR A 93 7.70 4.86 -5.70
N GLY A 94 6.68 5.59 -6.21
CA GLY A 94 6.85 6.53 -7.30
C GLY A 94 7.81 7.71 -7.06
N GLY A 95 8.20 8.00 -5.82
CA GLY A 95 9.27 8.96 -5.54
C GLY A 95 10.61 8.52 -6.14
N PHE A 96 11.05 7.31 -5.82
CA PHE A 96 12.30 6.74 -6.32
C PHE A 96 12.13 6.10 -7.69
N ASN A 97 11.12 5.24 -7.88
CA ASN A 97 10.98 4.45 -9.10
C ASN A 97 10.80 5.32 -10.35
N LEU A 98 10.14 6.48 -10.28
CA LEU A 98 10.09 7.42 -11.41
C LEU A 98 11.45 8.08 -11.69
N ALA A 99 12.24 8.39 -10.66
CA ALA A 99 13.58 8.95 -10.85
C ALA A 99 14.53 7.90 -11.42
N PHE A 100 14.46 6.67 -10.90
CA PHE A 100 15.21 5.53 -11.39
C PHE A 100 14.83 5.18 -12.83
N LEU A 101 13.55 5.23 -13.20
CA LEU A 101 13.08 5.02 -14.57
C LEU A 101 13.78 5.95 -15.57
N LYS A 102 13.88 7.25 -15.25
CA LYS A 102 14.61 8.21 -16.11
C LYS A 102 16.06 7.78 -16.32
N PHE A 103 16.73 7.43 -15.23
CA PHE A 103 18.13 7.07 -15.23
C PHE A 103 18.39 5.74 -15.95
N LEU A 104 17.51 4.75 -15.76
CA LEU A 104 17.54 3.47 -16.43
C LEU A 104 17.40 3.64 -17.94
N LYS A 105 16.37 4.35 -18.41
CA LYS A 105 16.13 4.55 -19.84
C LYS A 105 17.16 5.43 -20.54
N SER A 106 17.86 6.31 -19.83
CA SER A 106 18.97 7.06 -20.42
C SER A 106 20.24 6.23 -20.61
N GLU A 107 20.40 5.16 -19.83
CA GLU A 107 21.67 4.42 -19.72
C GLU A 107 21.62 3.01 -20.30
N VAL A 108 20.42 2.40 -20.31
CA VAL A 108 20.14 1.06 -20.82
C VAL A 108 18.73 1.07 -21.46
N PRO A 109 18.53 1.85 -22.54
CA PRO A 109 17.22 2.03 -23.18
C PRO A 109 16.59 0.72 -23.68
N GLU A 110 17.41 -0.29 -23.98
CA GLU A 110 17.02 -1.60 -24.49
C GLU A 110 16.33 -2.49 -23.45
N VAL A 111 16.50 -2.22 -22.15
CA VAL A 111 15.82 -2.98 -21.11
C VAL A 111 14.34 -2.62 -21.11
N GLU A 112 13.51 -3.65 -21.20
CA GLU A 112 12.05 -3.51 -21.17
C GLU A 112 11.58 -3.22 -19.74
N VAL A 113 10.83 -2.14 -19.54
CA VAL A 113 10.42 -1.65 -18.23
C VAL A 113 8.91 -1.72 -18.08
N TYR A 114 8.50 -2.47 -17.07
CA TYR A 114 7.13 -2.60 -16.61
C TYR A 114 6.96 -1.76 -15.35
N PHE A 115 6.07 -0.78 -15.38
CA PHE A 115 5.64 -0.06 -14.20
C PHE A 115 4.35 -0.66 -13.69
N TYR A 116 4.46 -1.48 -12.64
CA TYR A 116 3.34 -2.14 -11.99
C TYR A 116 2.87 -1.31 -10.80
N ILE A 117 1.57 -0.99 -10.76
CA ILE A 117 0.97 -0.13 -9.75
C ILE A 117 1.69 1.23 -9.74
N PRO A 118 1.58 2.03 -10.83
CA PRO A 118 2.20 3.34 -10.87
C PRO A 118 1.70 4.23 -9.72
N PRO A 119 2.49 5.24 -9.32
CA PRO A 119 2.04 6.20 -8.31
C PRO A 119 0.72 6.83 -8.73
N LYS A 120 -0.09 7.24 -7.74
CA LYS A 120 -1.44 7.79 -7.95
C LYS A 120 -1.44 9.18 -8.59
N LEU A 121 -0.95 9.28 -9.83
CA LEU A 121 -0.71 10.54 -10.52
C LEU A 121 -2.01 11.30 -10.79
N TRP A 122 -3.14 10.58 -10.93
CA TRP A 122 -4.47 11.15 -11.09
C TRP A 122 -4.95 11.96 -9.89
N VAL A 123 -4.39 11.72 -8.71
CA VAL A 123 -4.76 12.47 -7.51
C VAL A 123 -3.83 13.67 -7.31
N TRP A 124 -2.50 13.48 -7.43
CA TRP A 124 -1.54 14.50 -6.97
C TRP A 124 -0.25 14.65 -7.81
N GLY A 125 -0.20 14.13 -9.04
CA GLY A 125 1.08 13.88 -9.70
C GLY A 125 1.15 14.05 -11.20
N GLU A 126 0.17 14.70 -11.83
CA GLU A 126 0.05 14.81 -13.29
C GLU A 126 1.32 15.33 -13.99
N LYS A 127 2.07 16.24 -13.35
CA LYS A 127 3.38 16.73 -13.85
C LYS A 127 4.41 15.62 -14.11
N ARG A 128 4.27 14.46 -13.45
CA ARG A 128 5.20 13.32 -13.57
C ARG A 128 4.82 12.34 -14.66
N ILE A 129 3.72 12.56 -15.38
CA ILE A 129 3.25 11.69 -16.46
C ILE A 129 4.29 11.54 -17.57
N ASN A 130 4.96 12.62 -17.96
CA ASN A 130 6.01 12.57 -18.98
C ASN A 130 7.18 11.67 -18.58
N THR A 131 7.42 11.50 -17.28
CA THR A 131 8.41 10.53 -16.78
C THR A 131 7.88 9.11 -16.89
N LEU A 132 6.61 8.89 -16.53
CA LEU A 132 5.99 7.57 -16.60
C LEU A 132 5.95 7.03 -18.04
N LYS A 133 5.80 7.91 -19.05
CA LYS A 133 5.88 7.55 -20.49
C LYS A 133 7.18 6.87 -20.92
N LEU A 134 8.23 6.96 -20.11
CA LEU A 134 9.49 6.28 -20.40
C LEU A 134 9.42 4.77 -20.14
N ALA A 135 8.44 4.29 -19.36
CA ALA A 135 8.23 2.86 -19.18
C ALA A 135 7.46 2.30 -20.39
N ASP A 136 7.86 1.11 -20.84
CA ASP A 136 7.27 0.47 -22.02
C ASP A 136 5.86 -0.06 -21.73
N HIS A 137 5.62 -0.46 -20.48
CA HIS A 137 4.35 -1.03 -20.06
C HIS A 137 3.87 -0.46 -18.73
N ILE A 138 2.62 0.00 -18.71
CA ILE A 138 1.96 0.53 -17.51
C ILE A 138 0.87 -0.44 -17.10
N LEU A 139 1.06 -1.09 -15.96
CA LEU A 139 0.15 -2.10 -15.41
C LEU A 139 -0.56 -1.50 -14.18
N VAL A 140 -1.85 -1.22 -14.30
CA VAL A 140 -2.65 -0.51 -13.29
C VAL A 140 -3.59 -1.46 -12.57
N ILE A 141 -4.03 -1.14 -11.36
CA ILE A 141 -4.86 -2.03 -10.53
C ILE A 141 -6.21 -1.41 -10.13
N PHE A 142 -6.52 -0.24 -10.67
CA PHE A 142 -7.83 0.37 -10.59
C PHE A 142 -8.39 0.67 -11.98
N PRO A 143 -9.68 0.42 -12.23
CA PRO A 143 -10.24 0.52 -13.58
C PRO A 143 -10.24 1.94 -14.14
N TRP A 144 -10.41 2.97 -13.28
CA TRP A 144 -10.40 4.37 -13.72
C TRP A 144 -9.01 4.88 -14.13
N GLU A 145 -7.93 4.20 -13.72
CA GLU A 145 -6.58 4.56 -14.15
C GLU A 145 -6.42 4.39 -15.67
N VAL A 146 -7.13 3.43 -16.27
CA VAL A 146 -7.10 3.19 -17.72
C VAL A 146 -7.53 4.44 -18.47
N GLU A 147 -8.69 5.00 -18.14
CA GLU A 147 -9.20 6.20 -18.80
C GLU A 147 -8.37 7.45 -18.46
N PHE A 148 -7.84 7.54 -17.23
CA PHE A 148 -6.91 8.61 -16.87
C PHE A 148 -5.66 8.58 -17.76
N TYR A 149 -4.96 7.45 -17.83
CA TYR A 149 -3.73 7.32 -18.61
C TYR A 149 -3.97 7.44 -20.11
N LYS A 150 -5.10 6.94 -20.62
CA LYS A 150 -5.52 7.09 -22.01
C LYS A 150 -5.62 8.56 -22.43
N LYS A 151 -6.18 9.43 -21.59
CA LYS A 151 -6.24 10.89 -21.84
C LYS A 151 -4.85 11.53 -21.98
N HIS A 152 -3.83 10.91 -21.42
CA HIS A 152 -2.43 11.35 -21.53
C HIS A 152 -1.63 10.63 -22.61
N GLY A 153 -2.29 9.81 -23.45
CA GLY A 153 -1.64 9.05 -24.52
C GLY A 153 -0.83 7.86 -24.02
N ILE A 154 -1.18 7.30 -22.86
CA ILE A 154 -0.56 6.10 -22.29
C ILE A 154 -1.56 4.95 -22.36
N LYS A 155 -1.16 3.82 -22.97
CA LYS A 155 -1.94 2.58 -22.94
C LYS A 155 -1.63 1.85 -21.62
N ALA A 156 -2.58 1.87 -20.69
CA ALA A 156 -2.50 1.13 -19.44
C ALA A 156 -3.22 -0.22 -19.55
N VAL A 157 -2.67 -1.25 -18.91
CA VAL A 157 -3.23 -2.61 -18.86
C VAL A 157 -3.87 -2.84 -17.49
N TYR A 158 -5.12 -3.28 -17.49
CA TYR A 158 -5.90 -3.58 -16.31
C TYR A 158 -6.53 -4.96 -16.43
N TYR A 159 -6.26 -5.84 -15.47
CA TYR A 159 -6.87 -7.17 -15.36
C TYR A 159 -7.75 -7.34 -14.12
N GLY A 160 -7.81 -6.33 -13.25
CA GLY A 160 -8.45 -6.41 -11.94
C GLY A 160 -7.52 -5.90 -10.84
N ASN A 161 -8.03 -5.83 -9.61
CA ASN A 161 -7.18 -5.58 -8.45
C ASN A 161 -6.63 -6.90 -7.88
N PRO A 162 -5.31 -7.09 -7.72
CA PRO A 162 -4.72 -8.32 -7.16
C PRO A 162 -5.31 -8.75 -5.82
N PHE A 163 -5.77 -7.79 -5.01
CA PHE A 163 -6.35 -8.10 -3.71
C PHE A 163 -7.76 -8.67 -3.79
N SER A 164 -8.46 -8.53 -4.91
CA SER A 164 -9.79 -9.14 -5.09
C SER A 164 -9.73 -10.67 -5.10
N GLU A 165 -8.64 -11.26 -5.57
CA GLU A 165 -8.40 -12.71 -5.53
C GLU A 165 -7.82 -13.18 -4.20
N LYS A 166 -7.06 -12.31 -3.52
CA LYS A 166 -6.44 -12.61 -2.23
C LYS A 166 -7.47 -12.61 -1.09
N TYR A 167 -8.31 -11.59 -1.03
CA TYR A 167 -9.17 -11.34 0.12
C TYR A 167 -10.62 -11.74 -0.17
N HIS A 168 -11.11 -12.66 0.63
CA HIS A 168 -12.50 -13.10 0.62
C HIS A 168 -13.30 -12.42 1.72
N LEU A 169 -14.62 -12.33 1.52
CA LEU A 169 -15.52 -11.80 2.51
C LEU A 169 -15.50 -12.71 3.76
N ILE A 170 -15.31 -12.11 4.93
CA ILE A 170 -15.38 -12.80 6.21
C ILE A 170 -16.78 -12.57 6.79
N GLU A 171 -17.64 -13.59 6.67
CA GLU A 171 -19.04 -13.50 7.14
C GLU A 171 -19.16 -13.58 8.66
N ASN A 172 -18.39 -14.49 9.28
CA ASN A 172 -18.39 -14.67 10.73
C ASN A 172 -17.29 -13.83 11.35
N ARG A 173 -17.68 -12.77 12.07
CA ARG A 173 -16.80 -11.83 12.75
C ARG A 173 -17.04 -11.86 14.26
N GLY A 174 -15.99 -11.65 15.03
CA GLY A 174 -16.07 -11.41 16.48
C GLY A 174 -16.51 -9.98 16.81
N ASP A 175 -16.34 -9.60 18.07
CA ASP A 175 -16.82 -8.33 18.64
C ASP A 175 -15.68 -7.37 19.03
N LYS A 176 -14.43 -7.72 18.72
CA LYS A 176 -13.24 -6.91 19.01
C LYS A 176 -13.11 -5.74 18.04
N ILE A 177 -12.31 -4.74 18.42
CA ILE A 177 -11.98 -3.59 17.56
C ILE A 177 -10.52 -3.66 17.13
N LEU A 178 -10.26 -3.68 15.82
CA LEU A 178 -8.91 -3.74 15.27
C LEU A 178 -8.28 -2.33 15.22
N LEU A 179 -7.05 -2.19 15.71
CA LEU A 179 -6.24 -0.97 15.61
C LEU A 179 -5.07 -1.19 14.66
N LEU A 180 -4.96 -0.33 13.65
CA LEU A 180 -3.93 -0.37 12.62
C LEU A 180 -3.28 1.02 12.48
N PRO A 181 -2.28 1.36 13.32
CA PRO A 181 -1.71 2.72 13.40
C PRO A 181 -0.82 3.10 12.20
N GLY A 182 -0.65 2.21 11.22
CA GLY A 182 0.18 2.43 10.05
C GLY A 182 1.49 1.64 10.10
N SER A 183 2.30 1.78 9.06
CA SER A 183 3.57 1.07 8.89
C SER A 183 4.77 1.96 9.14
N ARG A 184 4.58 3.29 9.11
CA ARG A 184 5.66 4.27 9.25
C ARG A 184 5.71 4.85 10.66
N LYS A 185 6.92 5.19 11.11
CA LYS A 185 7.15 5.79 12.43
C LYS A 185 6.32 7.05 12.67
N GLN A 186 6.20 7.97 11.70
CA GLN A 186 5.36 9.17 11.89
C GLN A 186 3.88 8.84 12.09
N GLU A 187 3.35 7.87 11.34
CA GLU A 187 1.95 7.45 11.45
C GLU A 187 1.68 6.85 12.83
N ILE A 188 2.57 5.96 13.27
CA ILE A 188 2.47 5.32 14.59
C ILE A 188 2.54 6.38 15.70
N GLN A 189 3.53 7.28 15.65
CA GLN A 189 3.68 8.33 16.67
C GLN A 189 2.51 9.32 16.68
N SER A 190 1.90 9.63 15.54
CA SER A 190 0.81 10.61 15.46
C SER A 190 -0.57 10.02 15.79
N LEU A 191 -0.81 8.76 15.43
CA LEU A 191 -2.12 8.11 15.55
C LEU A 191 -2.26 7.33 16.86
N MET A 192 -1.17 6.79 17.42
CA MET A 192 -1.28 5.97 18.62
C MET A 192 -1.87 6.68 19.83
N PRO A 193 -1.51 7.94 20.14
CA PRO A 193 -2.14 8.66 21.25
C PRO A 193 -3.67 8.72 21.12
N VAL A 194 -4.18 8.97 19.91
CA VAL A 194 -5.62 9.02 19.62
C VAL A 194 -6.28 7.66 19.81
N MET A 195 -5.66 6.60 19.27
CA MET A 195 -6.20 5.23 19.41
C MET A 195 -6.21 4.78 20.87
N LEU A 196 -5.18 5.08 21.65
CA LEU A 196 -5.10 4.69 23.07
C LEU A 196 -6.11 5.43 23.95
N GLU A 197 -6.42 6.69 23.63
CA GLU A 197 -7.53 7.41 24.27
C GLU A 197 -8.89 6.72 24.02
N VAL A 198 -9.10 6.19 22.81
CA VAL A 198 -10.31 5.42 22.47
C VAL A 198 -10.36 4.10 23.25
N VAL A 199 -9.22 3.39 23.35
CA VAL A 199 -9.09 2.16 24.17
C VAL A 199 -9.47 2.43 25.62
N LYS A 200 -8.95 3.53 26.20
CA LYS A 200 -9.24 3.95 27.58
C LYS A 200 -10.71 4.30 27.80
N ALA A 201 -11.34 4.93 26.81
CA ALA A 201 -12.74 5.36 26.87
C ALA A 201 -13.74 4.19 26.71
N ARG A 202 -13.29 3.01 26.29
CA ARG A 202 -14.13 1.83 26.03
C ARG A 202 -13.62 0.57 26.75
N PRO A 203 -13.61 0.56 28.09
CA PRO A 203 -13.21 -0.62 28.86
C PRO A 203 -14.14 -1.83 28.65
N ASP A 204 -15.34 -1.60 28.11
CA ASP A 204 -16.32 -2.63 27.73
C ASP A 204 -15.95 -3.40 26.44
N LYS A 205 -14.91 -2.95 25.72
CA LYS A 205 -14.47 -3.54 24.45
C LYS A 205 -13.04 -4.01 24.51
N THR A 206 -12.78 -5.14 23.86
CA THR A 206 -11.41 -5.63 23.61
C THR A 206 -10.90 -5.06 22.29
N PHE A 207 -9.69 -4.50 22.32
CA PHE A 207 -9.01 -3.97 21.16
C PHE A 207 -7.85 -4.88 20.76
N VAL A 208 -7.62 -5.06 19.46
CA VAL A 208 -6.47 -5.79 18.92
C VAL A 208 -5.58 -4.81 18.18
N LEU A 209 -4.39 -4.54 18.71
CA LEU A 209 -3.37 -3.73 18.04
C LEU A 209 -2.50 -4.61 17.15
N LYS A 210 -2.65 -4.47 15.84
CA LYS A 210 -1.82 -5.18 14.86
C LYS A 210 -0.65 -4.31 14.40
N LEU A 211 0.56 -4.78 14.69
CA LEU A 211 1.81 -4.22 14.16
C LEU A 211 2.46 -5.20 13.18
N HIS A 212 3.16 -4.66 12.18
CA HIS A 212 3.79 -5.47 11.13
C HIS A 212 5.02 -6.24 11.62
N SER A 213 5.65 -5.81 12.73
CA SER A 213 6.80 -6.47 13.35
C SER A 213 6.97 -6.01 14.80
N ALA A 214 7.99 -6.56 15.48
CA ALA A 214 8.38 -6.15 16.84
C ALA A 214 9.12 -4.79 16.90
N LYS A 215 9.59 -4.25 15.77
CA LYS A 215 10.33 -2.97 15.75
C LYS A 215 9.44 -1.74 16.00
N PRO A 216 8.23 -1.63 15.42
CA PRO A 216 7.28 -0.58 15.72
C PRO A 216 7.00 -0.30 17.20
N PHE A 217 7.18 -1.27 18.10
CA PHE A 217 7.00 -1.05 19.54
C PHE A 217 7.93 0.02 20.08
N GLU A 218 9.15 0.12 19.56
CA GLU A 218 10.12 1.15 19.94
C GLU A 218 9.66 2.57 19.57
N TRP A 219 8.64 2.71 18.71
CA TRP A 219 8.11 4.00 18.28
C TRP A 219 6.88 4.44 19.09
N VAL A 220 6.34 3.54 19.91
CA VAL A 220 5.21 3.83 20.79
C VAL A 220 5.76 4.33 22.12
N GLU A 221 5.54 5.61 22.43
CA GLU A 221 6.04 6.23 23.66
C GLU A 221 5.26 5.79 24.90
N ASN A 222 4.01 5.38 24.73
CA ASN A 222 3.15 4.95 25.82
C ASN A 222 3.45 3.51 26.23
N ASP A 223 3.47 3.28 27.55
CA ASP A 223 3.44 1.95 28.12
C ASP A 223 2.10 1.27 27.82
N LEU A 224 2.11 0.35 26.84
CA LEU A 224 0.93 -0.37 26.37
C LEU A 224 0.36 -1.33 27.42
N LEU A 225 1.15 -1.73 28.42
CA LEU A 225 0.70 -2.62 29.50
C LEU A 225 -0.33 -1.97 30.42
N LYS A 226 -0.49 -0.64 30.36
CA LYS A 226 -1.48 0.11 31.14
C LYS A 226 -2.92 -0.05 30.63
N TYR A 227 -3.13 -0.74 29.51
CA TYR A 227 -4.43 -0.91 28.87
C TYR A 227 -4.86 -2.37 28.95
N PRO A 228 -5.60 -2.80 29.98
CA PRO A 228 -5.93 -4.21 30.20
C PRO A 228 -6.84 -4.81 29.12
N ASN A 229 -7.54 -3.95 28.37
CA ASN A 229 -8.41 -4.32 27.25
C ASN A 229 -7.72 -4.23 25.88
N LEU A 230 -6.38 -4.09 25.84
CA LEU A 230 -5.59 -4.04 24.61
C LEU A 230 -4.78 -5.32 24.43
N VAL A 231 -5.10 -6.09 23.39
CA VAL A 231 -4.33 -7.24 22.94
C VAL A 231 -3.36 -6.80 21.85
N ILE A 232 -2.09 -7.14 21.99
CA ILE A 232 -1.04 -6.82 21.03
C ILE A 232 -0.79 -8.05 20.16
N GLU A 233 -0.85 -7.89 18.84
CA GLU A 233 -0.68 -8.99 17.89
C GLU A 233 0.37 -8.68 16.82
N THR A 234 1.39 -9.54 16.72
CA THR A 234 2.50 -9.41 15.75
C THR A 234 2.60 -10.58 14.79
N ASN A 235 2.04 -11.72 15.14
CA ASN A 235 2.29 -13.01 14.49
C ASN A 235 1.13 -13.42 13.58
N LYS A 236 -0.12 -13.15 13.98
CA LYS A 236 -1.28 -13.42 13.14
C LYS A 236 -1.28 -12.54 11.89
N THR A 237 -1.77 -13.12 10.81
CA THR A 237 -2.10 -12.41 9.58
C THR A 237 -3.26 -11.43 9.82
N LEU A 238 -3.40 -10.45 8.92
CA LEU A 238 -4.53 -9.52 9.00
C LEU A 238 -5.87 -10.25 8.89
N GLU A 239 -5.97 -11.27 8.04
CA GLU A 239 -7.19 -12.06 7.83
C GLU A 239 -7.62 -12.81 9.09
N GLU A 240 -6.67 -13.45 9.80
CA GLU A 240 -6.95 -14.13 11.06
C GLU A 240 -7.50 -13.18 12.12
N ILE A 241 -6.98 -11.96 12.19
CA ILE A 241 -7.44 -10.95 13.16
C ILE A 241 -8.81 -10.40 12.78
N VAL A 242 -9.07 -10.16 11.48
CA VAL A 242 -10.37 -9.66 11.01
C VAL A 242 -11.51 -10.62 11.37
N LYS A 243 -11.27 -11.94 11.41
CA LYS A 243 -12.26 -12.93 11.90
C LYS A 243 -12.69 -12.68 13.35
N GLU A 244 -11.88 -12.01 14.15
CA GLU A 244 -12.16 -11.70 15.56
C GLU A 244 -12.79 -10.31 15.76
N CYS A 245 -12.92 -9.49 14.70
CA CYS A 245 -13.23 -8.06 14.83
C CYS A 245 -14.51 -7.63 14.13
N GLU A 246 -15.31 -6.79 14.80
CA GLU A 246 -16.54 -6.19 14.25
C GLU A 246 -16.25 -4.95 13.39
N THR A 247 -15.17 -4.23 13.72
CA THR A 247 -14.79 -2.97 13.05
C THR A 247 -13.29 -2.71 13.21
N ALA A 248 -12.76 -1.78 12.42
CA ALA A 248 -11.36 -1.37 12.46
C ALA A 248 -11.19 0.15 12.56
N ILE A 249 -10.11 0.58 13.22
CA ILE A 249 -9.62 1.96 13.21
C ILE A 249 -8.23 1.91 12.59
N ALA A 250 -8.10 2.47 11.38
CA ALA A 250 -6.92 2.25 10.55
C ALA A 250 -6.34 3.55 10.02
N ALA A 251 -5.01 3.63 9.97
CA ALA A 251 -4.32 4.67 9.22
C ALA A 251 -4.72 4.62 7.74
N SER A 252 -4.82 5.79 7.11
CA SER A 252 -5.09 5.90 5.68
C SER A 252 -3.98 5.23 4.87
N GLY A 253 -4.36 4.28 4.02
CA GLY A 253 -3.42 3.53 3.20
C GLY A 253 -4.03 2.28 2.61
N THR A 254 -3.17 1.43 2.05
CA THR A 254 -3.53 0.17 1.39
C THR A 254 -4.40 -0.73 2.27
N VAL A 255 -4.09 -0.79 3.57
CA VAL A 255 -4.81 -1.61 4.55
C VAL A 255 -6.31 -1.33 4.59
N THR A 256 -6.74 -0.09 4.32
CA THR A 256 -8.18 0.25 4.28
C THR A 256 -8.92 -0.47 3.15
N LEU A 257 -8.26 -0.72 2.03
CA LEU A 257 -8.83 -1.51 0.94
C LEU A 257 -8.86 -3.00 1.28
N GLU A 258 -7.81 -3.50 1.94
CA GLU A 258 -7.74 -4.88 2.42
C GLU A 258 -8.92 -5.18 3.36
N LEU A 259 -9.18 -4.28 4.31
CA LEU A 259 -10.33 -4.32 5.22
C LEU A 259 -11.67 -4.32 4.46
N ALA A 260 -11.85 -3.43 3.49
CA ALA A 260 -13.07 -3.40 2.68
C ALA A 260 -13.28 -4.71 1.92
N LEU A 261 -12.23 -5.25 1.30
CA LEU A 261 -12.34 -6.53 0.59
C LEU A 261 -12.64 -7.69 1.56
N MET A 262 -12.19 -7.64 2.80
CA MET A 262 -12.53 -8.64 3.81
C MET A 262 -13.90 -8.45 4.47
N GLY A 263 -14.62 -7.36 4.20
CA GLY A 263 -15.96 -7.15 4.75
C GLY A 263 -16.03 -6.42 6.08
N ILE A 264 -14.96 -5.79 6.56
CA ILE A 264 -14.96 -5.11 7.86
C ILE A 264 -15.16 -3.59 7.70
N PRO A 265 -16.20 -2.99 8.30
CA PRO A 265 -16.32 -1.55 8.43
C PRO A 265 -15.09 -0.94 9.10
N ALA A 266 -14.69 0.26 8.70
CA ALA A 266 -13.52 0.90 9.28
C ALA A 266 -13.70 2.42 9.43
N ILE A 267 -12.97 2.99 10.38
CA ILE A 267 -12.72 4.44 10.51
C ILE A 267 -11.31 4.71 10.02
N VAL A 268 -11.17 5.62 9.06
CA VAL A 268 -9.88 5.95 8.47
C VAL A 268 -9.30 7.18 9.15
N LEU A 269 -8.10 7.04 9.70
CA LEU A 269 -7.37 8.12 10.37
C LEU A 269 -6.20 8.60 9.53
N TYR A 270 -5.95 9.90 9.54
CA TYR A 270 -4.73 10.46 8.97
C TYR A 270 -4.29 11.71 9.73
N LYS A 271 -3.08 11.68 10.29
CA LYS A 271 -2.52 12.79 11.04
C LYS A 271 -1.02 12.93 10.73
N THR A 272 -0.59 14.13 10.35
CA THR A 272 0.83 14.47 10.13
C THR A 272 1.20 15.69 11.00
N SER A 273 2.47 16.09 11.03
CA SER A 273 2.90 17.32 11.70
C SER A 273 2.14 18.54 11.20
N ALA A 274 1.92 19.53 12.08
CA ALA A 274 1.12 20.72 11.75
C ALA A 274 1.66 21.52 10.56
N VAL A 275 2.99 21.56 10.38
CA VAL A 275 3.65 22.20 9.22
C VAL A 275 3.33 21.45 7.93
N ASN A 276 3.38 20.11 7.94
CA ASN A 276 3.01 19.28 6.79
C ASN A 276 1.50 19.36 6.51
N ALA A 277 0.66 19.50 7.54
CA ALA A 277 -0.79 19.66 7.40
C ALA A 277 -1.16 20.99 6.72
N PHE A 278 -0.46 22.07 7.05
CA PHE A 278 -0.65 23.39 6.43
C PHE A 278 -0.29 23.37 4.94
N ILE A 279 0.84 22.74 4.57
CA ILE A 279 1.26 22.57 3.18
C ILE A 279 0.31 21.65 2.42
N ALA A 280 -0.08 20.52 3.04
CA ALA A 280 -1.04 19.58 2.49
C ALA A 280 -2.39 20.25 2.23
N ARG A 281 -2.91 21.09 3.13
CA ARG A 281 -4.16 21.84 2.91
C ARG A 281 -4.12 22.81 1.73
N HIS A 282 -2.97 23.45 1.48
CA HIS A 282 -2.83 24.42 0.39
C HIS A 282 -2.59 23.75 -0.97
N ILE A 283 -2.05 22.54 -0.99
CA ILE A 283 -1.77 21.78 -2.22
C ILE A 283 -2.92 20.81 -2.56
N LEU A 284 -3.61 20.29 -1.54
CA LEU A 284 -4.67 19.30 -1.66
C LEU A 284 -6.02 19.99 -1.47
N LYS A 285 -6.82 20.12 -2.54
CA LYS A 285 -8.27 20.29 -2.41
C LYS A 285 -8.81 19.00 -1.81
N ILE A 286 -9.02 18.94 -0.49
CA ILE A 286 -9.22 17.66 0.20
C ILE A 286 -10.62 17.11 -0.15
N GLY A 287 -10.65 16.19 -1.11
CA GLY A 287 -11.75 15.26 -1.34
C GLY A 287 -11.54 13.97 -0.53
N LEU A 288 -11.94 12.83 -1.08
CA LEU A 288 -11.75 11.51 -0.48
C LEU A 288 -10.28 11.08 -0.55
N VAL A 289 -9.79 10.38 0.48
CA VAL A 289 -8.36 10.03 0.60
C VAL A 289 -8.14 8.52 0.68
N SER A 290 -9.07 7.79 1.30
CA SER A 290 -8.98 6.34 1.47
C SER A 290 -9.31 5.61 0.17
N LEU A 291 -8.68 4.45 -0.05
CA LEU A 291 -8.90 3.65 -1.25
C LEU A 291 -10.36 3.17 -1.40
N PRO A 292 -11.07 2.72 -0.34
CA PRO A 292 -12.49 2.39 -0.43
C PRO A 292 -13.34 3.56 -0.94
N ASN A 293 -13.12 4.75 -0.38
CA ASN A 293 -13.89 5.94 -0.74
C ASN A 293 -13.57 6.41 -2.16
N LEU A 294 -12.29 6.42 -2.54
CA LEU A 294 -11.85 6.72 -3.91
C LEU A 294 -12.43 5.73 -4.93
N THR A 295 -12.56 4.46 -4.56
CA THR A 295 -13.10 3.41 -5.44
C THR A 295 -14.54 3.70 -5.85
N LEU A 296 -15.38 4.14 -4.91
CA LEU A 296 -16.77 4.47 -5.20
C LEU A 296 -17.03 5.97 -5.42
N ASN A 297 -16.01 6.80 -5.28
CA ASN A 297 -16.11 8.25 -5.30
C ASN A 297 -17.21 8.79 -4.34
N LYS A 298 -17.35 8.17 -3.17
CA LYS A 298 -18.27 8.55 -2.08
C LYS A 298 -17.69 8.14 -0.72
N GLU A 299 -18.21 8.70 0.36
CA GLU A 299 -17.81 8.28 1.71
C GLU A 299 -18.44 6.92 2.07
N VAL A 300 -17.63 5.87 1.98
CA VAL A 300 -17.93 4.51 2.45
C VAL A 300 -17.48 4.35 3.90
N TYR A 301 -16.25 4.77 4.17
CA TYR A 301 -15.68 4.86 5.52
C TYR A 301 -15.52 6.31 5.94
N PRO A 302 -15.84 6.66 7.19
CA PRO A 302 -15.57 7.99 7.73
C PRO A 302 -14.05 8.26 7.73
N GLU A 303 -13.67 9.41 7.20
CA GLU A 303 -12.28 9.88 7.13
C GLU A 303 -12.03 11.00 8.15
N LEU A 304 -11.28 10.68 9.20
CA LEU A 304 -10.90 11.62 10.26
C LEU A 304 -9.49 12.14 10.00
N LEU A 305 -9.43 13.25 9.28
CA LEU A 305 -8.19 13.86 8.81
C LEU A 305 -7.77 15.02 9.72
N GLN A 306 -6.49 15.08 10.06
CA GLN A 306 -5.83 16.18 10.78
C GLN A 306 -6.57 16.57 12.07
N GLU A 307 -7.20 17.74 12.13
CA GLU A 307 -7.89 18.25 13.32
C GLU A 307 -9.12 17.42 13.69
N LYS A 308 -9.73 16.71 12.73
CA LYS A 308 -10.84 15.77 12.99
C LYS A 308 -10.36 14.42 13.53
N CYS A 309 -9.05 14.15 13.49
CA CYS A 309 -8.47 12.93 14.03
C CYS A 309 -8.33 13.05 15.56
N THR A 310 -9.47 13.02 16.25
CA THR A 310 -9.59 13.06 17.71
C THR A 310 -10.27 11.81 18.24
N SER A 311 -9.98 11.43 19.48
CA SER A 311 -10.61 10.28 20.14
C SER A 311 -12.12 10.45 20.26
N ARG A 312 -12.59 11.68 20.51
CA ARG A 312 -14.02 12.04 20.53
C ARG A 312 -14.72 11.72 19.21
N ASP A 313 -14.12 12.14 18.10
CA ASP A 313 -14.69 11.90 16.77
C ASP A 313 -14.65 10.41 16.42
N VAL A 314 -13.58 9.70 16.76
CA VAL A 314 -13.50 8.24 16.59
C VAL A 314 -14.64 7.53 17.34
N LEU A 315 -14.85 7.87 18.62
CA LEU A 315 -15.92 7.29 19.44
C LEU A 315 -17.31 7.58 18.86
N PHE A 316 -17.53 8.79 18.36
CA PHE A 316 -18.77 9.13 17.66
C PHE A 316 -18.98 8.23 16.43
N TYR A 317 -17.95 8.09 15.58
CA TYR A 317 -18.07 7.30 14.36
C TYR A 317 -18.15 5.79 14.59
N LEU A 318 -17.62 5.27 15.70
CA LEU A 318 -17.85 3.87 16.09
C LEU A 318 -19.36 3.57 16.25
N ASN A 319 -20.13 4.52 16.80
CA ASN A 319 -21.57 4.39 16.92
C ASN A 319 -22.27 4.58 15.55
N VAL A 320 -21.76 5.47 14.70
CA VAL A 320 -22.30 5.71 13.35
C VAL A 320 -22.10 4.50 12.43
N LEU A 321 -20.95 3.82 12.52
CA LEU A 321 -20.71 2.60 11.74
C LEU A 321 -21.75 1.52 12.07
N LYS A 322 -22.05 1.34 13.36
CA LYS A 322 -23.06 0.39 13.81
C LYS A 322 -24.47 0.74 13.31
N SER A 323 -24.84 2.02 13.31
CA SER A 323 -26.17 2.44 12.82
C SER A 323 -26.32 2.42 11.30
N LYS A 324 -25.21 2.35 10.55
CA LYS A 324 -25.17 2.34 9.07
C LYS A 324 -24.63 1.04 8.50
N GLU A 325 -24.60 -0.04 9.28
CA GLU A 325 -23.94 -1.30 8.92
C GLU A 325 -24.44 -1.84 7.56
N ASP A 326 -25.75 -1.90 7.33
CA ASP A 326 -26.32 -2.39 6.07
C ASP A 326 -25.85 -1.57 4.85
N LYS A 327 -25.80 -0.25 5.00
CA LYS A 327 -25.33 0.64 3.93
C LYS A 327 -23.84 0.39 3.65
N ILE A 328 -23.02 0.29 4.69
CA ILE A 328 -21.58 0.07 4.56
C ILE A 328 -21.31 -1.30 3.92
N ASN A 329 -22.05 -2.34 4.32
CA ASN A 329 -21.92 -3.68 3.74
C ASN A 329 -22.30 -3.69 2.25
N LYS A 330 -23.35 -2.94 1.85
CA LYS A 330 -23.70 -2.74 0.45
C LYS A 330 -22.59 -2.03 -0.34
N ASP A 331 -22.02 -0.97 0.22
CA ASP A 331 -20.93 -0.22 -0.40
C ASP A 331 -19.65 -1.08 -0.50
N ILE A 332 -19.34 -1.89 0.50
CA ILE A 332 -18.26 -2.88 0.46
C ILE A 332 -18.47 -3.88 -0.68
N LYS A 333 -19.69 -4.40 -0.85
CA LYS A 333 -20.00 -5.31 -1.96
C LYS A 333 -19.78 -4.64 -3.32
N GLU A 334 -20.21 -3.39 -3.48
CA GLU A 334 -19.97 -2.60 -4.70
C GLU A 334 -18.46 -2.39 -4.97
N ILE A 335 -17.64 -2.15 -3.93
CA ILE A 335 -16.17 -2.09 -4.04
C ILE A 335 -15.62 -3.42 -4.59
N ARG A 336 -16.05 -4.55 -4.01
CA ARG A 336 -15.60 -5.89 -4.41
C ARG A 336 -15.94 -6.17 -5.87
N GLU A 337 -17.17 -5.86 -6.29
CA GLU A 337 -17.62 -6.01 -7.68
C GLU A 337 -16.77 -5.14 -8.63
N LYS A 338 -16.55 -3.88 -8.29
CA LYS A 338 -15.80 -2.93 -9.13
C LYS A 338 -14.32 -3.28 -9.31
N LEU A 339 -13.72 -3.92 -8.30
CA LEU A 339 -12.30 -4.29 -8.29
C LEU A 339 -12.05 -5.75 -8.69
N SER A 340 -13.11 -6.52 -8.90
CA SER A 340 -13.03 -7.92 -9.31
C SER A 340 -12.34 -8.08 -10.66
N GLY A 341 -11.79 -9.26 -10.87
CA GLY A 341 -11.24 -9.72 -12.14
C GLY A 341 -11.00 -11.23 -12.06
N GLU A 342 -10.69 -11.82 -13.21
CA GLU A 342 -10.42 -13.26 -13.31
C GLU A 342 -8.95 -13.52 -13.57
N ASN A 343 -8.33 -14.42 -12.79
CA ASN A 343 -6.93 -14.78 -12.91
C ASN A 343 -6.02 -13.53 -12.94
N VAL A 344 -6.32 -12.54 -12.10
CA VAL A 344 -5.77 -11.17 -12.15
C VAL A 344 -4.25 -11.22 -12.12
N VAL A 345 -3.66 -11.80 -11.07
CA VAL A 345 -2.19 -11.83 -10.89
C VAL A 345 -1.53 -12.68 -11.98
N LYS A 346 -2.18 -13.80 -12.35
CA LYS A 346 -1.71 -14.69 -13.42
C LYS A 346 -1.70 -14.00 -14.79
N ASN A 347 -2.68 -13.16 -15.08
CA ASN A 347 -2.77 -12.40 -16.32
C ASN A 347 -1.70 -11.30 -16.40
N TYR A 348 -1.43 -10.59 -15.29
CA TYR A 348 -0.25 -9.70 -15.23
C TYR A 348 1.05 -10.48 -15.43
N GLY A 349 1.21 -11.64 -14.80
CA GLY A 349 2.39 -12.49 -14.98
C GLY A 349 2.58 -12.95 -16.42
N LYS A 350 1.51 -13.43 -17.08
CA LYS A 350 1.53 -13.79 -18.51
C LYS A 350 1.90 -12.61 -19.40
N TYR A 351 1.34 -11.43 -19.12
CA TYR A 351 1.65 -10.21 -19.88
C TYR A 351 3.13 -9.85 -19.77
N ILE A 352 3.72 -9.94 -18.56
CA ILE A 352 5.15 -9.66 -18.35
C ILE A 352 6.04 -10.68 -19.06
N LEU A 353 5.65 -11.95 -19.07
CA LEU A 353 6.43 -13.00 -19.75
C LEU A 353 6.38 -12.86 -21.27
N LYS A 354 5.22 -12.58 -21.84
CA LYS A 354 4.98 -12.64 -23.30
C LYS A 354 5.04 -11.30 -24.02
N GLY A 355 4.89 -10.18 -23.32
CA GLY A 355 4.68 -8.87 -23.93
C GLY A 355 3.26 -8.67 -24.47
N GLN A 356 3.03 -7.60 -25.24
CA GLN A 356 1.76 -7.40 -25.98
C GLN A 356 1.72 -8.36 -27.18
N ASN A 357 1.07 -9.52 -27.02
CA ASN A 357 0.57 -10.31 -28.14
C ASN A 357 -0.90 -10.02 -28.36
#